data_AF-A0A0R3Q6R4-F1
#
_entry.id   AF-A0A0R3Q6R4-F1
#
_cell.length_a   1.000
_cell.length_b   1.000
_cell.length_c   1.000
_cell.angle_alpha   90.00
_cell.angle_beta   90.00
_cell.angle_gamma   90.00
#
_symmetry.space_group_name_H-M   'P 1'
#
loop_
_entity.id
_entity.type
_entity.pdbx_description
1 polymer ?
#
loop_
_entity_poly.entity_id
_entity_poly.type
_entity_poly.pdbx_seq_one_letter_code
_entity_poly.pdbx_strand_id
1 'polypeptide(L)' 'MKWVYKEENPFEKRRAEGEKIRRKYPDRIPVIVEKAPKARLRDLDKKKYLVPSDLTVGQFYFLIRKRFMILVRCLYIS' A
#
# COMPACT_ATOMS: atom_id res chain seq x y z
N MET A 1 2.42 14.89 -5.87
CA MET A 1 2.98 13.63 -5.33
C MET A 1 3.06 12.64 -6.47
N LYS A 2 4.28 12.25 -6.89
CA LYS A 2 4.47 11.28 -7.98
C LYS A 2 4.53 9.89 -7.38
N TRP A 3 3.79 8.95 -7.97
CA TRP A 3 3.71 7.56 -7.54
C TRP A 3 4.45 6.72 -8.57
N VAL A 4 5.53 6.05 -8.17
CA VAL A 4 6.38 5.26 -9.10
C VAL A 4 5.54 4.14 -9.71
N TYR A 5 4.73 3.47 -8.89
CA TYR A 5 3.83 2.41 -9.37
C TYR A 5 2.83 2.89 -10.42
N LYS A 6 2.32 4.13 -10.33
CA LYS A 6 1.36 4.66 -11.32
C LYS A 6 2.04 5.06 -12.63
N GLU A 7 3.33 5.41 -12.59
CA GLU A 7 4.15 5.74 -13.77
C GLU A 7 4.58 4.47 -14.50
N GLU A 8 5.02 3.43 -13.77
CA GLU A 8 5.44 2.15 -14.35
C GLU A 8 4.25 1.32 -14.90
N ASN A 9 3.07 1.45 -14.29
CA ASN A 9 1.90 0.66 -14.64
C ASN A 9 0.78 1.53 -15.22
N PRO A 10 0.45 1.37 -16.53
CA PRO A 10 -0.69 2.04 -17.15
C PRO A 10 -1.99 1.78 -16.39
N PHE A 11 -2.91 2.74 -16.46
CA PHE A 11 -4.19 2.67 -15.73
C PHE A 11 -4.99 1.40 -16.04
N GLU A 12 -5.07 1.00 -17.30
CA GLU A 12 -5.82 -0.19 -17.72
C GLU A 12 -5.28 -1.47 -17.08
N LYS A 13 -3.94 -1.64 -17.06
CA LYS A 13 -3.30 -2.79 -16.40
C LYS A 13 -3.57 -2.78 -14.89
N ARG A 14 -3.48 -1.62 -14.23
CA ARG A 14 -3.77 -1.49 -12.79
C ARG A 14 -5.23 -1.82 -12.47
N ARG A 15 -6.16 -1.38 -13.30
CA ARG A 15 -7.59 -1.66 -13.14
C ARG A 15 -7.88 -3.16 -13.30
N ALA A 16 -7.36 -3.79 -14.36
CA ALA A 16 -7.54 -5.22 -14.61
C ALA A 16 -6.92 -6.08 -13.50
N GLU A 17 -5.72 -5.74 -13.01
CA GLU A 17 -5.08 -6.42 -11.89
C GLU A 17 -5.90 -6.28 -10.59
N GLY A 18 -6.33 -5.06 -10.27
CA GLY A 18 -7.14 -4.76 -9.10
C GLY A 18 -8.48 -5.52 -9.12
N GLU A 19 -9.16 -5.55 -10.25
CA GLU A 19 -10.43 -6.25 -10.41
C GLU A 19 -10.25 -7.78 -10.30
N LYS A 20 -9.22 -8.35 -10.93
CA LYS A 20 -8.89 -9.77 -10.83
C LYS A 20 -8.62 -10.17 -9.37
N ILE A 21 -7.88 -9.35 -8.64
CA ILE A 21 -7.53 -9.61 -7.24
C ILE A 21 -8.74 -9.47 -6.32
N ARG A 22 -9.59 -8.45 -6.52
CA ARG A 22 -10.83 -8.29 -5.75
C ARG A 22 -11.81 -9.45 -5.99
N ARG A 23 -11.89 -9.96 -7.22
CA ARG A 23 -12.68 -11.17 -7.51
C ARG A 23 -12.10 -12.42 -6.85
N LYS A 24 -10.77 -12.53 -6.77
CA LYS A 24 -10.08 -13.67 -6.14
C LYS A 24 -10.15 -13.65 -4.62
N TYR A 25 -10.13 -12.48 -4.01
CA TYR A 25 -10.16 -12.27 -2.57
C TYR A 25 -11.18 -11.16 -2.22
N PRO A 26 -12.49 -11.49 -2.17
CA PRO A 26 -13.54 -10.49 -1.96
C PRO A 26 -13.43 -9.78 -0.61
N ASP A 27 -12.99 -10.48 0.43
CA ASP A 27 -12.86 -9.95 1.79
C ASP A 27 -11.53 -9.19 2.01
N ARG A 28 -10.76 -8.95 0.93
CA ARG A 28 -9.46 -8.28 1.01
C ARG A 28 -9.37 -7.11 0.05
N ILE A 29 -8.80 -6.03 0.53
CA ILE A 29 -8.58 -4.78 -0.18
C ILE A 29 -7.11 -4.73 -0.62
N PRO A 30 -6.82 -4.63 -1.93
CA PRO A 30 -5.47 -4.41 -2.41
C PRO A 30 -5.04 -2.96 -2.15
N VAL A 31 -3.97 -2.78 -1.39
CA VAL A 31 -3.40 -1.47 -1.02
C VAL A 31 -1.96 -1.40 -1.53
N ILE A 32 -1.62 -0.30 -2.19
CA ILE A 32 -0.25 -0.01 -2.63
C ILE A 32 0.34 1.01 -1.68
N VAL A 33 1.48 0.68 -1.08
CA VAL A 33 2.20 1.54 -0.14
C VAL A 33 3.55 1.90 -0.74
N GLU A 34 3.81 3.19 -0.85
CA GLU A 34 5.10 3.73 -1.29
C GLU A 34 5.64 4.72 -0.26
N LYS A 35 6.97 4.75 -0.15
CA LYS A 35 7.67 5.76 0.66
C LYS A 35 7.62 7.09 -0.08
N ALA A 36 7.38 8.18 0.65
CA ALA A 36 7.55 9.51 0.08
C ALA A 36 9.03 9.76 -0.30
N PRO A 37 9.33 10.40 -1.44
CA PRO A 37 10.70 10.53 -1.93
C PRO A 37 11.63 11.30 -0.99
N LYS A 38 11.08 12.13 -0.09
CA LYS A 38 11.82 12.91 0.91
C LYS A 38 11.87 12.25 2.30
N ALA A 39 11.24 11.10 2.48
CA ALA A 39 11.20 10.44 3.79
C ALA A 39 12.48 9.65 4.06
N ARG A 40 13.11 9.89 5.21
CA ARG A 40 14.26 9.12 5.74
C ARG A 40 13.80 7.79 6.37
N LEU A 41 12.98 7.03 5.65
CA LEU A 41 12.56 5.68 6.04
C LEU A 41 13.38 4.65 5.24
N ARG A 42 13.57 3.47 5.82
CA ARG A 42 14.08 2.28 5.10
C ARG A 42 13.15 1.95 3.93
N ASP A 43 13.70 1.32 2.90
CA ASP A 43 12.90 0.90 1.76
C ASP A 43 12.03 -0.31 2.12
N LEU A 44 10.87 -0.40 1.47
CA LEU A 44 9.93 -1.51 1.66
C LEU A 44 10.31 -2.66 0.73
N ASP A 45 10.46 -3.86 1.29
CA ASP A 45 10.63 -5.09 0.48
C ASP A 45 9.40 -5.39 -0.40
N LYS A 46 8.21 -5.01 0.07
CA LYS A 46 6.94 -5.22 -0.64
C LYS A 46 6.13 -3.93 -0.65
N LYS A 47 5.66 -3.54 -1.84
CA LYS A 47 4.79 -2.36 -2.05
C LYS A 47 3.29 -2.70 -2.13
N LYS A 48 2.95 -3.94 -2.49
CA LYS A 48 1.56 -4.41 -2.64
C LYS A 48 1.12 -5.21 -1.41
N TYR A 49 0.01 -4.82 -0.81
CA TYR A 49 -0.58 -5.44 0.38
C TYR A 49 -2.02 -5.85 0.13
N LEU A 50 -2.42 -6.99 0.69
CA LEU A 50 -3.82 -7.41 0.76
C LEU A 50 -4.26 -7.28 2.20
N VAL A 51 -5.14 -6.32 2.46
CA VAL A 51 -5.60 -5.97 3.79
C VAL A 51 -7.02 -6.50 3.97
N PRO A 52 -7.35 -7.20 5.06
CA PRO A 52 -8.74 -7.59 5.34
C PRO A 52 -9.66 -6.37 5.42
N SER A 53 -10.91 -6.49 4.96
CA SER A 53 -11.91 -5.42 5.06
C SER A 53 -12.18 -4.97 6.49
N ASP A 54 -12.04 -5.88 7.45
CA ASP A 54 -12.35 -5.63 8.86
C ASP A 54 -11.20 -4.92 9.59
N LEU A 55 -10.05 -4.76 8.93
CA LEU A 55 -8.89 -4.13 9.52
C LEU A 55 -9.06 -2.60 9.49
N THR A 56 -9.03 -1.99 10.66
CA THR A 56 -9.09 -0.52 10.76
C THR A 56 -7.82 0.13 10.21
N VAL A 57 -7.94 1.38 9.77
CA VAL A 57 -6.80 2.19 9.32
C VAL A 57 -5.71 2.29 10.41
N GLY A 58 -6.10 2.36 11.68
CA GLY A 58 -5.16 2.40 12.81
C GLY A 58 -4.37 1.09 12.98
N GLN A 59 -5.04 -0.06 12.88
CA GLN A 59 -4.38 -1.37 12.89
C GLN A 59 -3.44 -1.52 11.68
N PHE A 60 -3.88 -1.09 10.50
CA PHE A 60 -3.04 -1.10 9.30
C PHE A 60 -1.79 -0.22 9.48
N TYR A 61 -1.96 0.99 10.01
CA TYR A 61 -0.85 1.89 10.33
C TYR A 61 0.14 1.23 11.29
N PHE A 62 -0.34 0.53 12.32
CA PHE A 62 0.52 -0.15 13.28
C PHE A 62 1.31 -1.31 12.63
N LEU A 63 0.68 -2.10 11.75
CA LEU A 63 1.34 -3.17 11.01
C LEU A 63 2.46 -2.64 10.11
N ILE A 64 2.19 -1.55 9.38
CA ILE A 64 3.18 -0.92 8.50
C ILE A 64 4.30 -0.30 9.33
N ARG A 65 3.99 0.39 10.43
CA ARG A 65 4.98 0.94 11.36
C ARG A 65 5.90 -0.14 11.94
N LYS A 66 5.38 -1.31 12.29
CA LYS A 66 6.18 -2.44 12.79
C LYS A 66 7.20 -2.91 11.74
N ARG A 67 6.84 -2.89 10.45
CA ARG A 67 7.76 -3.27 9.35
C ARG A 67 8.83 -2.22 9.05
N PHE A 68 8.50 -0.94 9.22
CA PHE A 68 9.47 0.13 9.01
C PHE A 68 10.47 0.29 10.16
N MET A 69 10.26 -0.41 11.29
CA MET A 69 11.17 -0.46 12.46
C MET A 69 11.67 0.92 12.94
N ILE A 70 10.94 2.00 12.63
CA ILE A 70 11.34 3.38 12.95
C ILE A 70 10.08 4.21 13.22
N LEU A 71 10.17 5.00 14.28
CA LEU A 71 9.18 5.91 14.81
C LEU A 71 9.02 7.11 13.87
N VAL A 72 8.09 7.08 12.92
CA VAL A 72 7.81 8.26 12.07
C VAL A 72 6.31 8.51 11.90
N ARG A 73 5.96 9.78 12.13
CA ARG A 73 4.67 10.42 11.89
C ARG A 73 4.35 10.43 10.39
N CYS A 74 3.06 10.27 10.09
CA CYS A 74 2.43 10.40 8.77
C CYS A 74 2.70 9.27 7.76
N LEU A 75 1.81 8.27 7.81
CA LEU A 75 1.49 7.43 6.66
C LEU A 75 0.26 8.05 5.98
N TYR A 76 0.39 8.48 4.72
CA TYR A 76 -0.74 8.95 3.93
C TYR A 76 -1.31 7.74 3.17
N ILE A 77 -2.56 7.40 3.45
CA ILE A 77 -3.30 6.33 2.75
C ILE A 77 -4.30 7.05 1.85
N SER A 78 -4.19 6.86 0.53
CA SER A 78 -5.09 7.41 -0.49
C SER A 78 -5.71 6.29 -1.30
#